data_AF-A0A2I0HSN6-F1
#
_entry.id   AF-A0A2I0HSN6-F1
#
_cell.length_a   1.000
_cell.length_b   1.000
_cell.length_c   1.000
_cell.angle_alpha   90.00
_cell.angle_beta   90.00
_cell.angle_gamma   90.00
#
_symmetry.space_group_name_H-M   'P 1'
#
loop_
_entity.id
_entity.type
_entity.pdbx_description
1 polymer ?
#
loop_
_entity_poly.entity_id
_entity_poly.type
_entity_poly.pdbx_seq_one_letter_code
_entity_poly.pdbx_strand_id
1 'polypeptide(L)'
;MGGVGKTTIAKVIYNQLLDRFDSCSFLKDIRETALQRKGLEYLQSLLISMILRCERRELTSVDEGTYELKHRLRDGKVLILLDDIDSRNQLNALAAELDWFGHGSRIIVTTRNRDVLPQVGAAYEVRELQPHQAFLLFCKHAFRNDLPSTEFVIISYNVVETTGGLPLALEVIGDLGREIVRQENYNEPGKRSRLWRTEEAVDALERQEGSGNVQAIHLNFGIELVDFCFRNEEFMNLSNLRFLQLDSANLAGDFRRLLSKLRCYVGS
;
A
#
# COMPACT_ATOMS: atom_id res chain seq x y z
N MET A 1 6.23 3.64 -16.93
CA MET A 1 5.29 4.40 -16.07
C MET A 1 5.63 4.22 -14.59
N GLY A 2 5.52 5.29 -13.78
CA GLY A 2 5.63 5.23 -12.31
C GLY A 2 4.30 4.86 -11.65
N GLY A 3 4.29 4.35 -10.42
CA GLY A 3 3.06 4.10 -9.64
C GLY A 3 2.22 2.86 -10.03
N VAL A 4 2.61 2.11 -11.06
CA VAL A 4 1.87 0.92 -11.56
C VAL A 4 2.09 -0.36 -10.73
N GLY A 5 2.93 -0.32 -9.70
CA GLY A 5 3.13 -1.49 -8.80
C GLY A 5 4.24 -2.48 -9.21
N LYS A 6 5.19 -2.09 -10.09
CA LYS A 6 6.35 -2.92 -10.46
C LYS A 6 7.11 -3.47 -9.25
N THR A 7 7.48 -2.59 -8.33
CA THR A 7 8.17 -2.95 -7.08
C THR A 7 7.33 -3.89 -6.23
N THR A 8 6.02 -3.66 -6.14
CA THR A 8 5.10 -4.49 -5.36
C THR A 8 5.03 -5.92 -5.91
N ILE A 9 4.82 -6.08 -7.22
CA ILE A 9 4.77 -7.40 -7.86
C ILE A 9 6.12 -8.11 -7.72
N ALA A 10 7.23 -7.41 -7.99
CA ALA A 10 8.56 -8.00 -7.88
C ALA A 10 8.89 -8.47 -6.46
N LYS A 11 8.49 -7.71 -5.43
CA LYS A 11 8.62 -8.11 -4.02
C LYS A 11 7.80 -9.34 -3.68
N VAL A 12 6.56 -9.44 -4.16
CA VAL A 12 5.72 -10.63 -3.94
C VAL A 12 6.38 -11.88 -4.53
N ILE A 13 6.86 -11.79 -5.77
CA ILE A 13 7.57 -12.90 -6.43
C ILE A 13 8.86 -13.24 -5.68
N TYR A 14 9.66 -12.22 -5.33
CA TYR A 14 10.90 -12.41 -4.57
C TYR A 14 10.65 -13.15 -3.26
N ASN A 15 9.65 -12.72 -2.48
CA ASN A 15 9.29 -13.34 -1.20
C ASN A 15 8.86 -14.80 -1.35
N GLN A 16 8.10 -15.13 -2.40
CA GLN A 16 7.68 -16.52 -2.69
C GLN A 16 8.85 -17.44 -3.10
N LEU A 17 9.97 -16.87 -3.53
CA LEU A 17 11.11 -17.62 -4.02
C LEU A 17 12.23 -17.78 -2.99
N LEU A 18 12.21 -17.03 -1.87
CA LEU A 18 13.29 -16.95 -0.88
C LEU A 18 13.85 -18.32 -0.47
N ASP A 19 12.98 -19.27 -0.13
CA ASP A 19 13.38 -20.57 0.43
C ASP A 19 14.07 -21.50 -0.59
N ARG A 20 14.17 -21.09 -1.86
CA ARG A 20 14.72 -21.90 -2.95
C ARG A 20 16.17 -21.55 -3.30
N PHE A 21 16.78 -20.59 -2.60
CA PHE A 21 18.10 -20.03 -2.90
C PHE A 21 18.98 -19.99 -1.66
N ASP A 22 20.29 -20.14 -1.87
CA ASP A 22 21.28 -20.18 -0.78
C ASP A 22 21.50 -18.79 -0.17
N SER A 23 21.34 -17.76 -1.00
CA SER A 23 21.54 -16.36 -0.62
C SER A 23 20.57 -15.47 -1.38
N CYS A 24 19.98 -14.52 -0.67
CA CYS A 24 19.00 -13.59 -1.22
C CYS A 24 19.38 -12.15 -0.87
N SER A 25 19.21 -11.24 -1.81
CA SER A 25 19.41 -9.80 -1.56
C SER A 25 18.37 -8.97 -2.28
N PHE A 26 17.94 -7.90 -1.61
CA PHE A 26 17.04 -6.91 -2.18
C PHE A 26 17.67 -5.51 -2.06
N LEU A 27 17.97 -4.92 -3.20
CA LEU A 27 18.45 -3.54 -3.32
C LEU A 27 17.29 -2.64 -3.80
N LYS A 28 16.91 -1.69 -2.96
CA LYS A 28 15.86 -0.71 -3.22
C LYS A 28 16.42 0.62 -3.70
N ASP A 29 15.58 1.40 -4.39
CA ASP A 29 15.82 2.80 -4.72
C ASP A 29 17.18 3.04 -5.41
N ILE A 30 17.53 2.17 -6.36
CA ILE A 30 18.86 2.17 -6.99
C ILE A 30 19.10 3.44 -7.79
N ARG A 31 18.10 3.92 -8.55
CA ARG A 31 18.22 5.19 -9.30
C ARG A 31 18.65 6.33 -8.37
N GLU A 32 18.00 6.48 -7.23
CA GLU A 32 18.27 7.58 -6.29
C GLU A 32 19.63 7.41 -5.61
N THR A 33 19.92 6.19 -5.13
CA THR A 33 21.19 5.89 -4.44
C THR A 33 22.39 6.10 -5.37
N ALA A 34 22.28 5.70 -6.64
CA ALA A 34 23.35 5.83 -7.62
C ALA A 34 23.70 7.29 -7.98
N LEU A 35 22.81 8.26 -7.71
CA LEU A 35 23.09 9.68 -7.91
C LEU A 35 23.99 10.28 -6.82
N GLN A 36 24.12 9.60 -5.68
CA GLN A 36 24.95 10.05 -4.58
C GLN A 36 26.44 9.83 -4.88
N ARG A 37 27.30 10.60 -4.20
CA ARG A 37 28.76 10.40 -4.30
C ARG A 37 29.12 8.99 -3.84
N LYS A 38 29.85 8.25 -4.69
CA LYS A 38 30.16 6.82 -4.50
C LYS A 38 28.92 5.91 -4.36
N GLY A 39 27.79 6.30 -4.96
CA GLY A 39 26.52 5.58 -4.81
C GLY A 39 26.54 4.15 -5.37
N LEU A 40 27.23 3.92 -6.49
CA LEU A 40 27.35 2.58 -7.08
C LEU A 40 28.26 1.68 -6.24
N GLU A 41 29.38 2.20 -5.77
CA GLU A 41 30.29 1.52 -4.85
C GLU A 41 29.58 1.14 -3.55
N TYR A 42 28.75 2.05 -3.03
CA TYR A 42 27.90 1.77 -1.87
C TYR A 42 26.92 0.61 -2.14
N LEU A 43 26.22 0.63 -3.28
CA LEU A 43 25.28 -0.43 -3.67
C LEU A 43 25.99 -1.79 -3.86
N GLN A 44 27.15 -1.82 -4.50
CA GLN A 44 27.96 -3.03 -4.67
C GLN A 44 28.42 -3.57 -3.31
N SER A 45 28.93 -2.70 -2.45
CA SER A 45 29.34 -3.05 -1.10
C SER A 45 28.18 -3.60 -0.27
N LEU A 46 26.99 -3.01 -0.40
CA LEU A 46 25.77 -3.49 0.24
C LEU A 46 25.40 -4.90 -0.25
N LEU A 47 25.41 -5.12 -1.56
CA LEU A 47 25.11 -6.42 -2.18
C LEU A 47 26.09 -7.51 -1.72
N ILE A 48 27.39 -7.21 -1.75
CA ILE A 48 28.46 -8.11 -1.29
C ILE A 48 28.23 -8.48 0.18
N SER A 49 28.02 -7.49 1.05
CA SER A 49 27.83 -7.73 2.49
C SER A 49 26.59 -8.58 2.79
N MET A 50 25.50 -8.37 2.06
CA MET A 50 24.25 -9.14 2.22
C MET A 50 24.40 -10.59 1.79
N ILE A 51 25.09 -10.84 0.68
CA ILE A 51 25.26 -12.19 0.13
C ILE A 51 26.29 -12.97 0.93
N LEU A 52 27.37 -12.33 1.37
CA LEU A 52 28.42 -12.97 2.18
C LEU A 52 28.09 -13.00 3.68
N ARG A 53 27.01 -12.33 4.11
CA ARG A 53 26.64 -12.17 5.53
C ARG A 53 27.81 -11.66 6.39
N CYS A 54 28.55 -10.68 5.85
CA CYS A 54 29.74 -10.11 6.48
C CYS A 54 29.60 -8.61 6.74
N GLU A 55 30.55 -8.04 7.49
CA GLU A 55 30.61 -6.59 7.65
C GLU A 55 30.86 -5.88 6.32
N ARG A 56 30.23 -4.73 6.16
CA ARG A 56 30.35 -3.91 4.96
C ARG A 56 31.72 -3.24 4.92
N ARG A 57 32.40 -3.35 3.78
CA ARG A 57 33.66 -2.66 3.50
C ARG A 57 33.48 -1.56 2.47
N GLU A 58 34.13 -0.42 2.68
CA GLU A 58 34.15 0.63 1.65
C GLU A 58 34.99 0.19 0.45
N LEU A 59 34.42 0.29 -0.75
CA LEU A 59 35.10 0.00 -2.00
C LEU A 59 35.83 1.26 -2.51
N THR A 60 36.99 1.06 -3.11
CA THR A 60 37.81 2.13 -3.67
C THR A 60 37.34 2.59 -5.05
N SER A 61 36.67 1.70 -5.80
CA SER A 61 36.12 1.96 -7.14
C SER A 61 34.99 0.98 -7.48
N VAL A 62 34.22 1.33 -8.52
CA VAL A 62 33.18 0.46 -9.08
C VAL A 62 33.77 -0.82 -9.70
N ASP A 63 34.97 -0.73 -10.26
CA ASP A 63 35.66 -1.87 -10.87
C ASP A 63 36.10 -2.90 -9.82
N GLU A 64 36.58 -2.45 -8.65
CA GLU A 64 36.86 -3.32 -7.50
C GLU A 64 35.59 -4.07 -7.08
N GLY A 65 34.47 -3.37 -6.94
CA GLY A 65 33.19 -3.98 -6.58
C GLY A 65 32.68 -4.97 -7.62
N THR A 66 32.84 -4.66 -8.90
CA THR A 66 32.47 -5.52 -10.03
C THR A 66 33.27 -6.81 -9.99
N TYR A 67 34.59 -6.72 -9.78
CA TYR A 67 35.48 -7.87 -9.68
C TYR A 67 35.09 -8.78 -8.49
N GLU A 68 34.84 -8.20 -7.31
CA GLU A 68 34.41 -8.95 -6.14
C GLU A 68 33.05 -9.62 -6.38
N LEU A 69 32.05 -8.90 -6.87
CA LEU A 69 30.73 -9.48 -7.18
C LEU A 69 30.85 -10.66 -8.14
N LYS A 70 31.58 -10.48 -9.26
CA LYS A 70 31.79 -11.54 -10.26
C LYS A 70 32.45 -12.77 -9.66
N HIS A 71 33.42 -12.60 -8.75
CA HIS A 71 34.10 -13.75 -8.15
C HIS A 71 33.23 -14.47 -7.12
N ARG A 72 32.45 -13.72 -6.32
CA ARG A 72 31.67 -14.26 -5.20
C ARG A 72 30.34 -14.88 -5.61
N LEU A 73 29.73 -14.42 -6.70
CA LEU A 73 28.39 -14.85 -7.12
C LEU A 73 28.40 -16.12 -7.98
N ARG A 74 29.57 -16.57 -8.42
CA ARG A 74 29.73 -17.71 -9.35
C ARG A 74 29.42 -19.07 -8.73
N ASP A 75 29.68 -19.24 -7.44
CA ASP A 75 29.67 -20.57 -6.81
C ASP A 75 28.37 -20.88 -6.06
N GLY A 76 27.42 -19.94 -6.00
CA GLY A 76 26.18 -20.07 -5.23
C GLY A 76 24.93 -19.84 -6.05
N LYS A 77 23.81 -20.39 -5.58
CA LYS A 77 22.49 -20.14 -6.17
C LYS A 77 21.84 -18.93 -5.50
N VAL A 78 21.87 -17.78 -6.16
CA VAL A 78 21.42 -16.51 -5.57
C VAL A 78 20.10 -16.00 -6.14
N LEU A 79 19.31 -15.33 -5.30
CA LEU A 79 18.13 -14.56 -5.71
C LEU A 79 18.36 -13.08 -5.40
N ILE A 80 18.40 -12.24 -6.44
CA ILE A 80 18.65 -10.80 -6.28
C ILE A 80 17.47 -10.03 -6.86
N LEU A 81 16.91 -9.10 -6.08
CA LEU A 81 15.95 -8.11 -6.56
C LEU A 81 16.62 -6.74 -6.63
N LEU A 82 16.70 -6.17 -7.84
CA LEU A 82 17.22 -4.85 -8.13
C LEU A 82 16.05 -3.92 -8.49
N ASP A 83 15.74 -2.96 -7.63
CA ASP A 83 14.57 -2.11 -7.79
C ASP A 83 14.92 -0.67 -8.23
N ASP A 84 14.10 -0.17 -9.16
CA ASP A 84 14.20 1.15 -9.80
C ASP A 84 15.54 1.38 -10.52
N ILE A 85 15.94 0.42 -11.35
CA ILE A 85 17.06 0.57 -12.29
C ILE A 85 16.65 1.50 -13.44
N ASP A 86 17.47 2.50 -13.75
CA ASP A 86 17.15 3.55 -14.72
C ASP A 86 18.23 3.75 -15.80
N SER A 87 19.44 3.19 -15.61
CA SER A 87 20.50 3.23 -16.61
C SER A 87 21.25 1.91 -16.75
N ARG A 88 21.84 1.67 -17.93
CA ARG A 88 22.67 0.50 -18.20
C ARG A 88 23.90 0.43 -17.29
N ASN A 89 24.46 1.58 -16.91
CA ASN A 89 25.61 1.65 -16.01
C ASN A 89 25.28 1.08 -14.62
N GLN A 90 24.09 1.36 -14.08
CA GLN A 90 23.64 0.77 -12.81
C GLN A 90 23.51 -0.74 -12.91
N LEU A 91 22.88 -1.23 -13.99
CA LEU A 91 22.73 -2.66 -14.21
C LEU A 91 24.09 -3.36 -14.39
N ASN A 92 24.98 -2.77 -15.18
CA ASN A 92 26.32 -3.31 -15.44
C ASN A 92 27.17 -3.35 -14.15
N ALA A 93 27.05 -2.34 -13.28
CA ALA A 93 27.78 -2.34 -12.01
C ALA A 93 27.31 -3.44 -11.04
N LEU A 94 26.06 -3.91 -11.13
CA LEU A 94 25.46 -4.84 -10.17
C LEU A 94 25.26 -6.26 -10.71
N ALA A 95 25.02 -6.40 -12.01
CA ALA A 95 24.64 -7.65 -12.67
C ALA A 95 24.86 -7.59 -14.20
N ALA A 96 26.09 -7.28 -14.65
CA ALA A 96 26.38 -7.10 -16.09
C ALA A 96 26.13 -8.35 -16.94
N GLU A 97 26.62 -9.50 -16.50
CA GLU A 97 26.72 -10.72 -17.31
C GLU A 97 26.16 -11.92 -16.55
N LEU A 98 25.59 -12.88 -17.30
CA LEU A 98 25.04 -14.11 -16.72
C LEU A 98 26.12 -15.00 -16.10
N ASP A 99 27.38 -14.89 -16.55
CA ASP A 99 28.52 -15.65 -16.05
C ASP A 99 29.01 -15.18 -14.66
N TRP A 100 28.43 -14.10 -14.13
CA TRP A 100 28.65 -13.68 -12.74
C TRP A 100 27.98 -14.65 -11.78
N PHE A 101 26.93 -15.34 -12.20
CA PHE A 101 26.02 -16.04 -11.29
C PHE A 101 26.11 -17.55 -11.44
N GLY A 102 26.10 -18.25 -10.31
CA GLY A 102 26.03 -19.70 -10.28
C GLY A 102 24.75 -20.25 -10.90
N HIS A 103 24.80 -21.50 -11.35
CA HIS A 103 23.68 -22.16 -12.01
C HIS A 103 22.42 -22.15 -11.14
N GLY A 104 21.27 -21.82 -11.75
CA GLY A 104 19.98 -21.76 -11.06
C GLY A 104 19.69 -20.44 -10.35
N SER A 105 20.62 -19.48 -10.36
CA SER A 105 20.40 -18.12 -9.86
C SER A 105 19.30 -17.37 -10.62
N ARG A 106 18.71 -16.37 -9.96
CA ARG A 106 17.67 -15.51 -10.51
C ARG A 106 17.91 -14.06 -10.11
N ILE A 107 17.86 -13.17 -11.09
CA ILE A 107 17.93 -11.74 -10.90
C ILE A 107 16.62 -11.14 -11.40
N ILE A 108 15.92 -10.44 -10.52
CA ILE A 108 14.69 -9.73 -10.82
C ILE A 108 15.04 -8.25 -10.87
N VAL A 109 14.71 -7.58 -11.97
CA VAL A 109 14.96 -6.15 -12.14
C VAL A 109 13.64 -5.43 -12.34
N THR A 110 13.41 -4.36 -11.59
CA THR A 110 12.34 -3.42 -11.91
C THR A 110 12.93 -2.18 -12.57
N THR A 111 12.30 -1.74 -13.66
CA THR A 111 12.72 -0.54 -14.38
C THR A 111 11.51 0.16 -15.01
N ARG A 112 11.64 1.47 -15.22
CA ARG A 112 10.71 2.25 -16.04
C ARG A 112 11.19 2.38 -17.48
N ASN A 113 12.46 2.08 -17.73
CA ASN A 113 13.15 2.28 -19.00
C ASN A 113 13.44 0.93 -19.67
N ARG A 114 12.76 0.65 -20.78
CA ARG A 114 12.93 -0.60 -21.53
C ARG A 114 14.33 -0.72 -22.13
N ASP A 115 15.01 0.40 -22.39
CA ASP A 115 16.34 0.45 -22.98
C ASP A 115 17.43 0.00 -22.00
N VAL A 116 17.07 -0.29 -20.74
CA VAL A 116 17.98 -0.84 -19.71
C VAL A 116 17.90 -2.36 -19.63
N LEU A 117 16.87 -2.99 -20.20
CA LEU A 117 16.71 -4.43 -20.15
C LEU A 117 17.76 -5.17 -21.00
N PRO A 118 18.44 -6.19 -20.45
CA PRO A 118 19.38 -7.01 -21.20
C PRO A 118 18.70 -7.69 -22.40
N GLN A 119 19.48 -8.00 -23.44
CA GLN A 119 18.95 -8.76 -24.59
C GLN A 119 18.57 -10.19 -24.22
N VAL A 120 19.11 -10.70 -23.11
CA VAL A 120 18.86 -12.04 -22.58
C VAL A 120 17.94 -11.94 -21.36
N GLY A 121 16.88 -12.74 -21.34
CA GLY A 121 15.93 -12.82 -20.22
C GLY A 121 14.47 -12.72 -20.65
N ALA A 122 13.58 -12.64 -19.67
CA ALA A 122 12.15 -12.43 -19.89
C ALA A 122 11.75 -11.06 -19.34
N ALA A 123 11.04 -10.28 -20.15
CA ALA A 123 10.47 -9.00 -19.73
C ALA A 123 8.97 -9.16 -19.48
N TYR A 124 8.50 -8.64 -18.34
CA TYR A 124 7.08 -8.57 -18.01
C TYR A 124 6.65 -7.11 -17.91
N GLU A 125 5.70 -6.71 -18.75
CA GLU A 125 5.11 -5.38 -18.68
C GLU A 125 4.01 -5.36 -17.62
N VAL A 126 4.25 -4.57 -16.56
CA VAL A 126 3.23 -4.31 -15.55
C VAL A 126 2.28 -3.23 -16.07
N ARG A 127 1.03 -3.64 -16.30
CA ARG A 127 -0.08 -2.78 -16.75
C ARG A 127 -0.89 -2.26 -15.58
N GLU A 128 -1.68 -1.25 -15.86
CA GLU A 128 -2.70 -0.69 -14.99
C GLU A 128 -3.73 -1.76 -14.58
N LEU A 129 -4.40 -1.51 -13.45
CA LEU A 129 -5.40 -2.43 -12.94
C LEU A 129 -6.63 -2.45 -13.83
N GLN A 130 -7.25 -3.63 -13.94
CA GLN A 130 -8.56 -3.73 -14.55
C GLN A 130 -9.60 -2.98 -13.70
N PRO A 131 -10.68 -2.42 -14.29
CA PRO A 131 -11.63 -1.56 -13.59
C PRO A 131 -12.16 -2.15 -12.28
N HIS A 132 -12.47 -3.44 -12.25
CA HIS A 132 -12.93 -4.12 -11.02
C HIS A 132 -11.86 -4.16 -9.92
N GLN A 133 -10.59 -4.41 -10.26
CA GLN A 133 -9.48 -4.42 -9.30
C GLN A 133 -9.16 -3.02 -8.82
N ALA A 134 -9.20 -2.04 -9.73
CA ALA A 134 -8.99 -0.64 -9.42
C ALA A 134 -10.06 -0.13 -8.44
N PHE A 135 -11.33 -0.49 -8.67
CA PHE A 135 -12.43 -0.18 -7.76
C PHE A 135 -12.22 -0.78 -6.37
N LEU A 136 -11.88 -2.06 -6.29
CA LEU A 136 -11.61 -2.71 -5.00
C LEU A 136 -10.41 -2.09 -4.28
N LEU A 137 -9.33 -1.74 -5.00
CA LEU A 137 -8.19 -1.04 -4.40
C LEU A 137 -8.58 0.35 -3.90
N PHE A 138 -9.34 1.12 -4.67
CA PHE A 138 -9.86 2.40 -4.20
C PHE A 138 -10.70 2.21 -2.95
N CYS A 139 -11.60 1.23 -2.91
CA CYS A 139 -12.46 0.98 -1.75
C CYS A 139 -11.65 0.54 -0.53
N LYS A 140 -10.60 -0.24 -0.72
CA LYS A 140 -9.64 -0.55 0.35
C LYS A 140 -9.07 0.70 1.00
N HIS A 141 -8.71 1.70 0.20
CA HIS A 141 -8.16 2.95 0.71
C HIS A 141 -9.26 3.91 1.19
N ALA A 142 -10.26 4.25 0.40
CA ALA A 142 -11.31 5.18 0.80
C ALA A 142 -12.21 4.64 1.95
N PHE A 143 -12.49 3.34 1.98
CA PHE A 143 -13.49 2.69 2.83
C PHE A 143 -12.98 1.48 3.63
N ARG A 144 -11.66 1.28 3.76
CA ARG A 144 -11.05 0.23 4.62
C ARG A 144 -11.47 -1.22 4.35
N ASN A 145 -11.63 -1.54 3.07
CA ASN A 145 -12.08 -2.83 2.53
C ASN A 145 -13.59 -3.03 2.52
N ASP A 146 -14.37 -2.08 3.03
CA ASP A 146 -15.81 -2.09 2.85
C ASP A 146 -16.18 -1.61 1.45
N LEU A 147 -17.36 -2.03 0.98
CA LEU A 147 -17.95 -1.47 -0.23
C LEU A 147 -18.52 -0.08 0.08
N PRO A 148 -18.42 0.87 -0.86
CA PRO A 148 -19.07 2.17 -0.70
C PRO A 148 -20.57 1.98 -0.55
N SER A 149 -21.19 2.81 0.30
CA SER A 149 -22.65 2.95 0.32
C SER A 149 -23.15 3.42 -1.05
N THR A 150 -24.43 3.17 -1.36
CA THR A 150 -25.03 3.39 -2.68
C THR A 150 -24.75 4.79 -3.27
N GLU A 151 -24.69 5.81 -2.42
CA GLU A 151 -24.42 7.20 -2.82
C GLU A 151 -22.97 7.44 -3.27
N PHE A 152 -22.01 6.66 -2.78
CA PHE A 152 -20.60 6.80 -3.13
C PHE A 152 -20.17 5.86 -4.26
N VAL A 153 -21.00 4.88 -4.65
CA VAL A 153 -20.69 3.94 -5.73
C VAL A 153 -20.33 4.67 -7.03
N ILE A 154 -21.19 5.58 -7.48
CA ILE A 154 -20.99 6.32 -8.75
C ILE A 154 -19.73 7.19 -8.67
N ILE A 155 -19.52 7.89 -7.56
CA ILE A 155 -18.34 8.74 -7.36
C ILE A 155 -17.06 7.88 -7.34
N SER A 156 -17.11 6.71 -6.72
CA SER A 156 -15.99 5.76 -6.67
C SER A 156 -15.63 5.26 -8.06
N TYR A 157 -16.61 4.94 -8.91
CA TYR A 157 -16.37 4.60 -10.31
C TYR A 157 -15.73 5.77 -11.09
N ASN A 158 -16.22 6.99 -10.90
CA ASN A 158 -15.64 8.17 -11.56
C ASN A 158 -14.17 8.38 -11.16
N VAL A 159 -13.80 8.13 -9.90
CA VAL A 159 -12.40 8.17 -9.45
C VAL A 159 -11.57 7.09 -10.15
N VAL A 160 -12.09 5.87 -10.26
CA VAL A 160 -11.41 4.77 -10.97
C VAL A 160 -11.17 5.11 -12.45
N GLU A 161 -12.18 5.64 -13.13
CA GLU A 161 -12.05 6.08 -14.52
C GLU A 161 -11.04 7.21 -14.67
N THR A 162 -11.10 8.23 -13.80
CA THR A 162 -10.22 9.40 -13.84
C THR A 162 -8.75 9.03 -13.59
N THR A 163 -8.50 8.05 -12.72
CA THR A 163 -7.14 7.58 -12.41
C THR A 163 -6.58 6.59 -13.44
N GLY A 164 -7.40 6.14 -14.40
CA GLY A 164 -7.00 5.18 -15.43
C GLY A 164 -6.54 3.84 -14.86
N GLY A 165 -6.99 3.45 -13.65
CA GLY A 165 -6.58 2.20 -13.00
C GLY A 165 -5.15 2.21 -12.45
N LEU A 166 -4.51 3.38 -12.30
CA LEU A 166 -3.17 3.48 -11.72
C LEU A 166 -3.23 3.24 -10.19
N PRO A 167 -2.61 2.16 -9.64
CA PRO A 167 -2.67 1.82 -8.23
C PRO A 167 -2.34 2.99 -7.30
N LEU A 168 -1.18 3.61 -7.49
CA LEU A 168 -0.74 4.70 -6.61
C LEU A 168 -1.72 5.88 -6.58
N ALA A 169 -2.38 6.20 -7.69
CA ALA A 169 -3.35 7.30 -7.71
C ALA A 169 -4.62 6.94 -6.93
N LEU A 170 -5.10 5.70 -7.05
CA LEU A 170 -6.25 5.20 -6.30
C LEU A 170 -5.98 5.21 -4.79
N GLU A 171 -4.79 4.75 -4.40
CA GLU A 171 -4.36 4.73 -2.99
C GLU A 171 -4.32 6.16 -2.42
N VAL A 172 -3.63 7.07 -3.11
CA VAL A 172 -3.47 8.46 -2.66
C VAL A 172 -4.80 9.20 -2.57
N ILE A 173 -5.69 9.05 -3.56
CA ILE A 173 -6.99 9.73 -3.54
C ILE A 173 -7.88 9.17 -2.43
N GLY A 174 -7.93 7.84 -2.28
CA GLY A 174 -8.69 7.20 -1.20
C GLY A 174 -8.18 7.64 0.18
N ASP A 175 -6.86 7.68 0.35
CA ASP A 175 -6.23 8.09 1.60
C ASP A 175 -6.46 9.58 1.91
N LEU A 176 -6.37 10.44 0.89
CA LEU A 176 -6.65 11.87 1.00
C LEU A 176 -8.09 12.13 1.45
N GLY A 177 -9.06 11.40 0.92
CA GLY A 177 -10.47 11.52 1.33
C GLY A 177 -10.65 11.30 2.84
N ARG A 178 -9.96 10.30 3.40
CA ARG A 178 -9.99 10.04 4.85
C ARG A 178 -9.26 11.12 5.64
N GLU A 179 -8.14 11.63 5.12
CA GLU A 179 -7.38 12.67 5.81
C GLU A 179 -8.15 14.00 5.87
N ILE A 180 -8.89 14.35 4.82
CA ILE A 180 -9.77 15.52 4.84
C ILE A 180 -10.77 15.44 5.99
N VAL A 181 -11.44 14.29 6.18
CA VAL A 181 -12.37 14.07 7.31
C VAL A 181 -11.63 14.15 8.64
N ARG A 182 -10.44 13.57 8.75
CA ARG A 182 -9.63 13.60 9.97
C ARG A 182 -9.25 15.04 10.36
N GLN A 183 -8.93 15.88 9.38
CA GLN A 183 -8.54 17.28 9.59
C GLN A 183 -9.69 18.19 10.01
N GLU A 184 -10.95 17.79 9.80
CA GLU A 184 -12.10 18.56 10.30
C GLU A 184 -12.03 18.74 11.83
N ASN A 185 -11.57 17.72 12.55
CA ASN A 185 -11.15 17.84 13.94
C ASN A 185 -10.23 16.68 14.33
N TYR A 186 -8.93 16.94 14.42
CA TYR A 186 -7.95 15.89 14.70
C TYR A 186 -8.11 15.26 16.09
N ASN A 187 -8.37 16.09 17.11
CA ASN A 187 -8.36 15.66 18.51
C ASN A 187 -9.70 15.08 18.98
N GLU A 188 -10.80 15.52 18.38
CA GLU A 188 -12.16 15.19 18.82
C GLU A 188 -12.95 14.60 17.65
N PRO A 189 -12.90 13.28 17.41
CA PRO A 189 -13.60 12.64 16.30
C PRO A 189 -15.10 12.97 16.25
N GLY A 190 -15.78 13.03 17.41
CA GLY A 190 -17.20 13.40 17.50
C GLY A 190 -17.57 14.79 16.95
N LYS A 191 -16.57 15.66 16.72
CA LYS A 191 -16.76 16.98 16.10
C LYS A 191 -16.62 16.98 14.57
N ARG A 192 -16.25 15.86 13.97
CA ARG A 192 -16.15 15.69 12.51
C ARG A 192 -17.53 15.48 11.90
N SER A 193 -17.61 15.65 10.59
CA SER A 193 -18.80 15.36 9.80
C SER A 193 -19.04 13.87 9.61
N ARG A 194 -18.02 13.03 9.77
CA ARG A 194 -18.10 11.59 9.55
C ARG A 194 -17.27 10.80 10.56
N LEU A 195 -17.84 9.71 11.05
CA LEU A 195 -17.21 8.74 11.94
C LEU A 195 -17.21 7.38 11.24
N TRP A 196 -16.04 6.99 10.70
CA TRP A 196 -15.88 5.77 9.90
C TRP A 196 -14.95 4.74 10.55
N ARG A 197 -14.41 5.02 11.74
CA ARG A 197 -13.73 4.00 12.53
C ARG A 197 -14.69 3.57 13.61
N THR A 198 -14.97 2.27 13.69
CA THR A 198 -15.86 1.73 14.72
C THR A 198 -15.41 2.20 16.10
N GLU A 199 -14.11 2.19 16.41
CA GLU A 199 -13.63 2.58 17.74
C GLU A 199 -13.89 4.07 18.04
N GLU A 200 -13.58 4.96 17.10
CA GLU A 200 -13.82 6.41 17.26
C GLU A 200 -15.31 6.75 17.29
N ALA A 201 -16.13 5.99 16.56
CA ALA A 201 -17.57 6.14 16.54
C ALA A 201 -18.22 5.67 17.85
N VAL A 202 -17.81 4.50 18.37
CA VAL A 202 -18.24 3.97 19.66
C VAL A 202 -17.87 4.92 20.79
N ASP A 203 -16.61 5.34 20.87
CA ASP A 203 -16.16 6.30 21.89
C ASP A 203 -17.00 7.59 21.86
N ALA A 204 -17.28 8.13 20.67
CA ALA A 204 -18.08 9.34 20.52
C ALA A 204 -19.56 9.15 20.91
N LEU A 205 -20.11 7.95 20.70
CA LEU A 205 -21.49 7.60 21.06
C LEU A 205 -21.62 7.36 22.57
N GLU A 206 -20.77 6.52 23.15
CA GLU A 206 -20.79 6.16 24.58
C GLU A 206 -20.57 7.38 25.48
N ARG A 207 -19.62 8.26 25.11
CA ARG A 207 -19.33 9.50 25.83
C ARG A 207 -20.28 10.63 25.46
N GLN A 208 -21.17 10.42 24.51
CA GLN A 208 -22.11 11.41 23.99
C GLN A 208 -21.38 12.68 23.49
N GLU A 209 -20.17 12.51 22.95
CA GLU A 209 -19.31 13.57 22.40
C GLU A 209 -19.65 13.92 20.95
N GLY A 210 -20.64 13.24 20.37
CA GLY A 210 -21.21 13.59 19.07
C GLY A 210 -21.58 15.08 18.99
N SER A 211 -21.35 15.69 17.85
CA SER A 211 -21.72 17.08 17.60
C SER A 211 -22.77 17.18 16.50
N GLY A 212 -23.39 18.37 16.39
CA GLY A 212 -24.23 18.70 15.24
C GLY A 212 -23.51 18.67 13.89
N ASN A 213 -22.18 18.48 13.83
CA ASN A 213 -21.50 18.32 12.55
C ASN A 213 -21.65 16.91 11.97
N VAL A 214 -21.79 15.89 12.84
CA VAL A 214 -21.81 14.49 12.44
C VAL A 214 -23.02 14.22 11.55
N GLN A 215 -22.73 13.77 10.35
CA GLN A 215 -23.71 13.48 9.29
C GLN A 215 -23.72 12.01 8.88
N ALA A 216 -22.60 11.30 9.07
CA ALA A 216 -22.49 9.88 8.75
C ALA A 216 -21.75 9.12 9.85
N ILE A 217 -22.31 7.98 10.25
CA ILE A 217 -21.69 7.03 11.16
C ILE A 217 -21.68 5.66 10.49
N HIS A 218 -20.52 5.01 10.52
CA HIS A 218 -20.37 3.60 10.18
C HIS A 218 -19.80 2.85 11.38
N LEU A 219 -20.52 1.82 11.79
CA LEU A 219 -20.19 0.92 12.88
C LEU A 219 -20.18 -0.50 12.33
N ASN A 220 -19.02 -1.15 12.36
CA ASN A 220 -18.86 -2.54 11.92
C ASN A 220 -18.17 -3.34 13.02
N PHE A 221 -18.90 -4.31 13.58
CA PHE A 221 -18.45 -5.20 14.66
C PHE A 221 -18.07 -6.60 14.19
N GLY A 222 -18.09 -6.86 12.87
CA GLY A 222 -17.73 -8.17 12.31
C GLY A 222 -18.63 -9.31 12.80
N ILE A 223 -18.08 -10.52 12.90
CA ILE A 223 -18.81 -11.73 13.37
C ILE A 223 -18.57 -11.96 14.87
N GLU A 224 -18.25 -10.91 15.63
CA GLU A 224 -18.08 -11.07 17.07
C GLU A 224 -19.43 -11.46 17.69
N LEU A 225 -19.44 -12.51 18.52
CA LEU A 225 -20.62 -13.01 19.23
C LEU A 225 -21.10 -12.07 20.36
N VAL A 226 -20.73 -10.79 20.29
CA VAL A 226 -21.08 -9.77 21.27
C VAL A 226 -22.26 -8.98 20.71
N ASP A 227 -23.41 -9.06 21.38
CA ASP A 227 -24.55 -8.20 21.08
C ASP A 227 -24.22 -6.76 21.49
N PHE A 228 -23.67 -5.98 20.56
CA PHE A 228 -23.58 -4.54 20.73
C PHE A 228 -24.97 -3.94 20.59
N CYS A 229 -25.40 -3.17 21.60
CA CYS A 229 -26.70 -2.54 21.59
C CYS A 229 -26.58 -1.07 21.97
N PHE A 230 -26.99 -0.20 21.05
CA PHE A 230 -27.01 1.23 21.27
C PHE A 230 -28.42 1.71 21.62
N ARG A 231 -28.51 2.56 22.65
CA ARG A 231 -29.73 3.22 23.08
C ARG A 231 -29.91 4.58 22.43
N ASN A 232 -31.15 5.07 22.45
CA ASN A 232 -31.47 6.41 21.96
C ASN A 232 -30.65 7.51 22.66
N GLU A 233 -30.22 7.32 23.92
CA GLU A 233 -29.42 8.31 24.64
C GLU A 233 -28.09 8.64 23.95
N GLU A 234 -27.43 7.66 23.34
CA GLU A 234 -26.11 7.80 22.72
C GLU A 234 -26.15 8.62 21.42
N PHE A 235 -27.34 8.75 20.82
CA PHE A 235 -27.56 9.51 19.59
C PHE A 235 -28.11 10.93 19.83
N MET A 236 -28.31 11.35 21.08
CA MET A 236 -28.97 12.62 21.39
C MET A 236 -28.28 13.85 20.79
N ASN A 237 -26.95 13.83 20.68
CA ASN A 237 -26.17 14.96 20.19
C ASN A 237 -25.91 14.96 18.67
N LEU A 238 -26.48 13.99 17.93
CA LEU A 238 -26.26 13.77 16.50
C LEU A 238 -27.39 14.36 15.64
N SER A 239 -27.75 15.62 15.90
CA SER A 239 -28.93 16.29 15.31
C SER A 239 -28.91 16.48 13.78
N ASN A 240 -27.78 16.18 13.12
CA ASN A 240 -27.62 16.25 11.66
C ASN A 240 -27.27 14.90 11.03
N LEU A 241 -27.41 13.79 11.75
CA LEU A 241 -27.16 12.46 11.22
C LEU A 241 -28.11 12.17 10.04
N ARG A 242 -27.52 11.84 8.90
CA ARG A 242 -28.22 11.50 7.65
C ARG A 242 -27.96 10.06 7.24
N PHE A 243 -26.83 9.48 7.65
CA PHE A 243 -26.40 8.15 7.29
C PHE A 243 -25.97 7.38 8.53
N LEU A 244 -26.56 6.21 8.73
CA LEU A 244 -26.20 5.29 9.79
C LEU A 244 -26.08 3.89 9.19
N GLN A 245 -24.87 3.36 9.18
CA GLN A 245 -24.62 1.96 8.86
C GLN A 245 -24.16 1.25 10.14
N LEU A 246 -24.88 0.18 10.47
CA LEU A 246 -24.75 -0.59 11.70
C LEU A 246 -24.68 -2.07 11.34
N ASP A 247 -23.47 -2.61 11.28
CA ASP A 247 -23.23 -4.01 10.93
C ASP A 247 -22.96 -4.83 12.20
N SER A 248 -23.79 -5.83 12.47
CA SER A 248 -23.73 -6.70 13.66
C SER A 248 -23.97 -5.97 14.99
N ALA A 249 -24.96 -5.07 15.04
CA ALA A 249 -25.36 -4.39 16.27
C ALA A 249 -26.84 -3.98 16.26
N ASN A 250 -27.41 -3.80 17.46
CA ASN A 250 -28.82 -3.53 17.69
C ASN A 250 -29.08 -2.09 18.14
N LEU A 251 -30.25 -1.56 17.81
CA LEU A 251 -30.76 -0.29 18.35
C LEU A 251 -31.91 -0.56 19.33
N ALA A 252 -31.87 0.04 20.52
CA ALA A 252 -32.90 -0.05 21.54
C ALA A 252 -33.47 1.32 21.91
N GLY A 253 -34.80 1.44 21.99
CA GLY A 253 -35.50 2.68 22.35
C GLY A 253 -36.14 3.40 21.16
N ASP A 254 -36.58 4.64 21.38
CA ASP A 254 -37.31 5.43 20.37
C ASP A 254 -36.40 6.47 19.69
N PHE A 255 -36.11 6.22 18.40
CA PHE A 255 -35.27 7.08 17.56
C PHE A 255 -36.07 8.04 16.66
N ARG A 256 -37.42 7.99 16.65
CA ARG A 256 -38.24 8.73 15.67
C ARG A 256 -37.95 10.22 15.62
N ARG A 257 -37.63 10.82 16.78
CA ARG A 257 -37.30 12.26 16.88
C ARG A 257 -35.81 12.53 16.66
N LEU A 258 -34.95 11.65 17.18
CA LEU A 258 -33.49 11.83 17.16
C LEU A 258 -32.92 11.66 15.75
N LEU A 259 -33.38 10.66 15.01
CA LEU A 259 -32.93 10.35 13.65
C LEU A 259 -33.87 10.93 12.58
N SER A 260 -34.53 12.05 12.88
CA SER A 260 -35.52 12.68 12.00
C SER A 260 -34.95 13.17 10.65
N LYS A 261 -33.63 13.36 10.56
CA LYS A 261 -32.92 13.74 9.32
C LYS A 261 -32.27 12.55 8.61
N LEU A 262 -32.42 11.33 9.13
CA LEU A 262 -31.84 10.13 8.55
C LEU A 262 -32.44 9.88 7.18
N ARG A 263 -31.57 9.71 6.19
CA ARG A 263 -31.93 9.43 4.80
C ARG A 263 -31.61 7.99 4.41
N CYS A 264 -30.62 7.40 5.06
CA CYS A 264 -30.19 6.04 4.83
C CYS A 264 -29.88 5.37 6.17
N TYR A 265 -30.47 4.20 6.37
CA TYR A 265 -30.14 3.27 7.43
C TYR A 265 -29.82 1.92 6.79
N VAL A 266 -28.64 1.38 7.11
CA VAL A 266 -28.25 0.02 6.71
C VAL A 266 -27.94 -0.73 8.00
N GLY A 267 -28.71 -1.78 8.25
CA GLY A 267 -28.52 -2.67 9.40
C GLY A 267 -28.38 -4.11 8.92
N SER A 268 -27.38 -4.83 9.43
CA SER A 268 -27.22 -6.28 9.19
C SER A 268 -27.07 -7.07 10.48
#